data_AF-A0A9N8EBL2-F1
#
_entry.id   AF-A0A9N8EBL2-F1
#
_cell.length_a   1.000
_cell.length_b   1.000
_cell.length_c   1.000
_cell.angle_alpha   90.00
_cell.angle_beta   90.00
_cell.angle_gamma   90.00
#
_symmetry.space_group_name_H-M   'P 1'
#
loop_
_entity.id
_entity.type
_entity.pdbx_description
1 polymer ?
#
loop_
_entity_poly.entity_id
_entity_poly.type
_entity_poly.pdbx_seq_one_letter_code
_entity_poly.pdbx_strand_id
1 'polypeptide(L)'
;MTQNSPGNSSESESNDSNQPEPPTSSLYDFVSSLISPAANVSGDPDSRTFSFDSNQHDAETNMAEPAFPTLKQPRVGGLNATGAWTGHGVGGEGTSPMSTQCMRDFKTNVIKNHQALSPIELKCKEGLSGSPDLLFNLPGEPNADKVVPSLIALSEFMISVGMESVFRIIQTDGTQLDMLLQPGMVSSDIERTWHKDLTVNGVIKVDDQGRPVMANGAVDRFAQCSYDAQNLHWPGEAVLNSCSPTLMQDLKQVIPKLADRTGPHVLFTILKKIYRPSSSKIKSLVNKLEALKLTMMHLLSSGKFR
;
A
#
# COMPACT_ATOMS: atom_id res chain seq x y z
N MET A 1 -29.69 60.40 -17.09
CA MET A 1 -30.35 61.43 -16.25
C MET A 1 -31.57 60.74 -15.69
N THR A 2 -31.66 60.29 -14.44
CA THR A 2 -31.39 60.89 -13.11
C THR A 2 -31.31 59.71 -12.13
N GLN A 3 -30.19 59.45 -11.45
CA GLN A 3 -29.93 59.76 -10.02
C GLN A 3 -31.13 59.64 -9.07
N ASN A 4 -31.12 58.61 -8.20
CA ASN A 4 -30.83 58.78 -6.74
C ASN A 4 -31.15 57.50 -5.93
N SER A 5 -30.13 56.97 -5.24
CA SER A 5 -30.28 56.36 -3.90
C SER A 5 -30.53 57.48 -2.86
N PRO A 6 -31.07 57.17 -1.68
CA PRO A 6 -30.20 57.26 -0.48
C PRO A 6 -30.60 56.37 0.72
N GLY A 7 -29.67 56.28 1.69
CA GLY A 7 -29.92 56.00 3.12
C GLY A 7 -29.54 54.58 3.57
N ASN A 8 -28.40 54.25 4.19
CA ASN A 8 -27.53 54.86 5.23
C ASN A 8 -27.98 54.58 6.68
N SER A 9 -27.16 53.81 7.44
CA SER A 9 -26.84 53.88 8.89
C SER A 9 -26.45 52.48 9.39
N SER A 10 -25.18 52.11 9.66
CA SER A 10 -24.20 52.54 10.68
C SER A 10 -24.38 51.90 12.07
N GLU A 11 -23.23 51.57 12.68
CA GLU A 11 -22.95 51.13 14.07
C GLU A 11 -22.90 49.60 14.27
N SER A 12 -21.89 49.00 14.92
CA SER A 12 -20.84 49.51 15.83
C SER A 12 -19.62 48.57 15.88
N GLU A 13 -18.45 49.17 16.15
CA GLU A 13 -17.21 48.52 16.55
C GLU A 13 -17.24 48.16 18.05
N SER A 14 -16.64 47.03 18.44
CA SER A 14 -15.94 46.90 19.71
C SER A 14 -14.82 45.86 19.69
N ASN A 15 -13.75 46.24 20.40
CA ASN A 15 -12.38 45.73 20.48
C ASN A 15 -12.17 44.30 20.99
N ASP A 16 -11.16 43.66 20.38
CA ASP A 16 -9.88 43.18 20.94
C ASP A 16 -9.86 42.39 22.27
N SER A 17 -9.40 41.13 22.19
CA SER A 17 -8.59 40.47 23.22
C SER A 17 -7.89 39.22 22.67
N ASN A 18 -6.57 39.21 22.81
CA ASN A 18 -5.61 38.15 22.49
C ASN A 18 -5.75 36.88 23.37
N GLN A 19 -5.49 35.71 22.73
CA GLN A 19 -4.89 34.46 23.25
C GLN A 19 -5.70 33.53 24.19
N PRO A 20 -5.30 32.24 24.36
CA PRO A 20 -5.15 31.15 23.38
C PRO A 20 -6.07 29.94 23.73
N GLU A 21 -6.52 29.18 22.73
CA GLU A 21 -7.25 27.93 23.01
C GLU A 21 -6.32 26.78 23.43
N PRO A 22 -6.75 25.91 24.38
CA PRO A 22 -5.93 24.85 24.98
C PRO A 22 -5.77 23.62 24.07
N PRO A 23 -4.73 22.80 24.29
CA PRO A 23 -4.50 21.58 23.53
C PRO A 23 -5.53 20.50 23.90
N THR A 24 -6.27 19.99 22.92
CA THR A 24 -7.08 18.79 23.08
C THR A 24 -6.18 17.56 23.14
N SER A 25 -6.06 17.02 24.35
CA SER A 25 -5.36 15.78 24.66
C SER A 25 -6.08 14.56 24.07
N SER A 26 -5.32 13.77 23.31
CA SER A 26 -5.32 12.30 23.20
C SER A 26 -6.63 11.54 23.38
N LEU A 27 -7.13 10.97 22.27
CA LEU A 27 -8.02 9.81 22.23
C LEU A 27 -7.26 8.50 22.53
N TYR A 28 -6.60 8.45 23.69
CA TYR A 28 -6.16 7.22 24.34
C TYR A 28 -7.08 7.00 25.53
N ASP A 29 -8.21 6.34 25.32
CA ASP A 29 -8.97 5.62 26.38
C ASP A 29 -10.25 5.02 25.78
N PHE A 30 -10.13 3.98 24.95
CA PHE A 30 -11.26 3.08 24.70
C PHE A 30 -10.87 1.70 24.13
N VAL A 31 -10.00 0.94 24.80
CA VAL A 31 -10.06 -0.55 24.78
C VAL A 31 -9.44 -1.11 26.07
N SER A 32 -10.18 -1.10 27.16
CA SER A 32 -9.92 -1.96 28.33
C SER A 32 -11.24 -2.24 29.03
N SER A 33 -12.00 -3.20 28.52
CA SER A 33 -13.05 -3.89 29.28
C SER A 33 -13.64 -5.04 28.44
N LEU A 34 -12.87 -6.11 28.22
CA LEU A 34 -13.43 -7.46 28.06
C LEU A 34 -12.32 -8.46 28.40
N ILE A 35 -12.20 -8.82 29.68
CA ILE A 35 -11.88 -10.14 30.23
C ILE A 35 -12.01 -9.97 31.75
N SER A 36 -13.11 -10.46 32.33
CA SER A 36 -13.15 -10.81 33.74
C SER A 36 -13.16 -12.34 33.85
N PRO A 37 -12.36 -12.92 34.75
CA PRO A 37 -12.35 -14.36 35.01
C PRO A 37 -13.50 -14.73 35.95
N ALA A 38 -14.29 -15.75 35.60
CA ALA A 38 -15.22 -16.36 36.52
C ALA A 38 -14.46 -17.34 37.43
N ALA A 39 -14.59 -17.15 38.74
CA ALA A 39 -14.14 -18.10 39.75
C ALA A 39 -15.32 -18.62 40.57
N ASN A 40 -15.18 -19.89 40.97
CA ASN A 40 -15.84 -20.65 42.03
C ASN A 40 -17.26 -21.23 41.81
N VAL A 41 -17.27 -22.56 41.67
CA VAL A 41 -18.36 -23.47 42.05
C VAL A 41 -17.88 -24.28 43.26
N SER A 42 -18.70 -24.39 44.31
CA SER A 42 -18.43 -25.15 45.54
C SER A 42 -18.83 -26.63 45.43
N GLY A 43 -18.29 -27.46 46.35
CA GLY A 43 -18.33 -28.94 46.46
C GLY A 43 -19.68 -29.66 46.36
N ASP A 44 -19.78 -30.98 46.38
CA ASP A 44 -18.96 -32.02 47.04
C ASP A 44 -19.23 -33.42 46.36
N PRO A 45 -18.92 -34.59 46.96
CA PRO A 45 -17.83 -35.49 46.59
C PRO A 45 -18.27 -36.77 45.86
N ASP A 46 -17.40 -37.38 45.04
CA ASP A 46 -17.32 -38.84 45.00
C ASP A 46 -16.02 -39.38 44.37
N SER A 47 -15.20 -39.94 45.25
CA SER A 47 -14.51 -41.23 45.12
C SER A 47 -14.11 -41.72 43.71
N ARG A 48 -12.79 -41.69 43.44
CA ARG A 48 -12.03 -42.85 42.92
C ARG A 48 -10.51 -42.58 42.97
N THR A 49 -9.91 -43.15 44.00
CA THR A 49 -8.47 -43.33 44.17
C THR A 49 -7.93 -44.21 43.04
N PHE A 50 -7.03 -43.67 42.21
CA PHE A 50 -6.13 -44.46 41.38
C PHE A 50 -4.70 -44.11 41.77
N SER A 51 -4.06 -45.05 42.46
CA SER A 51 -2.64 -45.02 42.79
C SER A 51 -1.82 -45.01 41.51
N PHE A 52 -0.92 -44.04 41.37
CA PHE A 52 0.16 -44.11 40.40
C PHE A 52 1.48 -44.05 41.16
N ASP A 53 2.23 -45.14 41.03
CA ASP A 53 3.52 -45.36 41.66
C ASP A 53 4.50 -44.23 41.34
N SER A 54 5.13 -43.75 42.41
CA SER A 54 6.30 -42.90 42.35
C SER A 54 7.49 -43.77 41.97
N ASN A 55 8.03 -43.60 40.76
CA ASN A 55 9.45 -43.77 40.43
C ASN A 55 9.65 -43.62 38.92
N GLN A 56 10.04 -42.43 38.46
CA GLN A 56 10.89 -42.37 37.28
C GLN A 56 11.83 -41.18 37.33
N HIS A 57 13.10 -41.52 37.21
CA HIS A 57 14.28 -40.70 37.33
C HIS A 57 14.23 -39.37 36.59
N ASP A 58 14.86 -38.39 37.24
CA ASP A 58 15.39 -37.16 36.67
C ASP A 58 16.18 -37.46 35.39
N ALA A 59 15.52 -37.27 34.25
CA ALA A 59 16.19 -36.94 33.00
C ALA A 59 16.02 -35.44 32.81
N GLU A 60 17.02 -34.66 33.24
CA GLU A 60 17.23 -33.32 32.71
C GLU A 60 17.52 -33.44 31.21
N THR A 61 16.47 -33.57 30.41
CA THR A 61 16.53 -33.24 29.00
C THR A 61 16.85 -31.75 28.94
N ASN A 62 18.11 -31.42 28.66
CA ASN A 62 18.50 -30.18 28.02
C ASN A 62 17.71 -30.07 26.71
N MET A 63 16.45 -29.64 26.80
CA MET A 63 15.65 -29.30 25.65
C MET A 63 16.25 -28.03 25.09
N ALA A 64 17.09 -28.21 24.07
CA ALA A 64 17.51 -27.12 23.22
C ALA A 64 16.25 -26.31 22.86
N GLU A 65 16.27 -25.02 23.17
CA GLU A 65 15.18 -24.10 22.85
C GLU A 65 14.77 -24.32 21.38
N PRO A 66 13.48 -24.50 21.06
CA PRO A 66 13.07 -24.84 19.71
C PRO A 66 13.58 -23.76 18.75
N ALA A 67 14.54 -24.14 17.91
CA ALA A 67 15.20 -23.22 17.00
C ALA A 67 14.16 -22.57 16.09
N PHE A 68 13.94 -21.27 16.27
CA PHE A 68 13.01 -20.51 15.45
C PHE A 68 13.49 -20.49 13.99
N PRO A 69 12.57 -20.50 13.01
CA PRO A 69 12.93 -20.44 11.61
C PRO A 69 13.77 -19.18 11.31
N THR A 70 14.80 -19.36 10.49
CA THR A 70 15.60 -18.22 9.99
C THR A 70 14.78 -17.49 8.94
N LEU A 71 14.43 -16.24 9.25
CA LEU A 71 13.68 -15.39 8.34
C LEU A 71 14.58 -14.87 7.22
N LYS A 72 14.00 -14.71 6.02
CA LYS A 72 14.70 -14.09 4.88
C LYS A 72 14.45 -12.60 4.88
N GLN A 73 15.38 -11.82 4.33
CA GLN A 73 15.14 -10.39 4.14
C GLN A 73 14.17 -10.17 2.97
N PRO A 74 13.09 -9.38 3.14
CA PRO A 74 12.24 -8.97 2.03
C PRO A 74 12.99 -8.05 1.06
N ARG A 75 12.54 -7.99 -0.21
CA ARG A 75 13.13 -7.12 -1.23
C ARG A 75 13.12 -5.64 -0.82
N VAL A 76 11.98 -5.19 -0.29
CA VAL A 76 11.79 -3.84 0.24
C VAL A 76 11.22 -3.99 1.64
N GLY A 77 11.93 -3.44 2.62
CA GLY A 77 11.67 -3.59 4.04
C GLY A 77 12.88 -4.17 4.77
N GLY A 78 12.63 -4.80 5.91
CA GLY A 78 13.71 -5.20 6.80
C GLY A 78 13.37 -6.37 7.71
N LEU A 79 14.36 -6.69 8.54
CA LEU A 79 14.27 -7.62 9.65
C LEU A 79 14.45 -6.85 10.94
N ASN A 80 13.64 -7.16 11.94
CA ASN A 80 13.81 -6.67 13.30
C ASN A 80 13.74 -7.84 14.30
N ALA A 81 13.80 -7.53 15.60
CA ALA A 81 13.73 -8.55 16.65
C ALA A 81 12.41 -9.37 16.59
N THR A 82 11.33 -8.79 16.07
CA THR A 82 10.01 -9.41 15.99
C THR A 82 9.85 -10.29 14.75
N GLY A 83 10.37 -9.87 13.60
CA GLY A 83 10.23 -10.62 12.36
C GLY A 83 10.61 -9.85 11.09
N ALA A 84 10.07 -10.32 9.97
CA ALA A 84 10.23 -9.70 8.64
C ALA A 84 9.06 -8.78 8.33
N TRP A 85 9.34 -7.60 7.77
CA TRP A 85 8.34 -6.61 7.42
C TRP A 85 8.64 -5.97 6.06
N THR A 86 7.61 -5.51 5.36
CA THR A 86 7.74 -4.96 4.01
C THR A 86 7.31 -3.50 3.92
N GLY A 87 7.72 -2.83 2.83
CA GLY A 87 7.53 -1.40 2.62
C GLY A 87 8.77 -0.59 3.01
N HIS A 88 8.71 0.72 2.83
CA HIS A 88 9.84 1.63 3.07
C HIS A 88 9.95 2.06 4.53
N GLY A 89 9.01 1.66 5.38
CA GLY A 89 9.06 1.93 6.81
C GLY A 89 8.75 3.38 7.17
N VAL A 90 8.97 3.72 8.45
CA VAL A 90 8.71 5.06 8.98
C VAL A 90 9.56 6.08 8.24
N GLY A 91 8.92 7.14 7.73
CA GLY A 91 9.61 8.21 6.98
C GLY A 91 10.23 7.78 5.65
N GLY A 92 10.07 6.52 5.23
CA GLY A 92 10.71 5.96 4.05
C GLY A 92 12.18 5.56 4.24
N GLU A 93 12.67 5.49 5.49
CA GLU A 93 14.09 5.24 5.79
C GLU A 93 14.50 3.75 5.78
N GLY A 94 13.53 2.82 5.73
CA GLY A 94 13.80 1.39 5.72
C GLY A 94 14.28 0.81 7.06
N THR A 95 14.26 1.61 8.14
CA THR A 95 14.84 1.23 9.45
C THR A 95 13.85 0.48 10.34
N SER A 96 12.57 0.82 10.27
CA SER A 96 11.51 0.24 11.09
C SER A 96 10.18 0.22 10.33
N PRO A 97 9.30 -0.77 10.59
CA PRO A 97 8.01 -0.86 9.89
C PRO A 97 7.12 0.35 10.20
N MET A 98 6.36 0.80 9.20
CA MET A 98 5.41 1.92 9.36
C MET A 98 4.33 1.60 10.41
N SER A 99 3.90 0.34 10.47
CA SER A 99 2.99 -0.16 11.50
C SER A 99 3.19 -1.67 11.71
N THR A 100 2.53 -2.24 12.71
CA THR A 100 2.50 -3.70 12.90
C THR A 100 1.86 -4.44 11.72
N GLN A 101 1.08 -3.75 10.87
CA GLN A 101 0.45 -4.33 9.68
C GLN A 101 1.45 -4.53 8.52
N CYS A 102 2.66 -3.98 8.62
CA CYS A 102 3.73 -4.21 7.66
C CYS A 102 4.41 -5.59 7.83
N MET A 103 4.13 -6.31 8.92
CA MET A 103 4.77 -7.60 9.19
C MET A 103 4.30 -8.67 8.19
N ARG A 104 5.22 -9.57 7.84
CA ARG A 104 5.03 -10.64 6.84
C ARG A 104 5.46 -12.00 7.34
N ASP A 105 6.25 -12.03 8.40
CA ASP A 105 6.67 -13.24 9.07
C ASP A 105 7.16 -12.89 10.47
N PHE A 106 6.94 -13.77 11.44
CA PHE A 106 7.35 -13.60 12.82
C PHE A 106 8.39 -14.64 13.20
N LYS A 107 9.35 -14.24 14.03
CA LYS A 107 10.38 -15.15 14.56
C LYS A 107 9.81 -16.03 15.67
N THR A 108 8.91 -16.94 15.29
CA THR A 108 8.15 -17.80 16.20
C THR A 108 7.81 -19.13 15.51
N ASN A 109 7.12 -20.03 16.21
CA ASN A 109 6.67 -21.29 15.60
C ASN A 109 5.54 -21.05 14.58
N VAL A 110 5.35 -22.00 13.67
CA VAL A 110 4.41 -21.88 12.54
C VAL A 110 2.98 -21.57 13.00
N ILE A 111 2.50 -22.17 14.10
CA ILE A 111 1.14 -21.97 14.61
C ILE A 111 0.95 -20.53 15.10
N LYS A 112 1.88 -20.03 15.93
CA LYS A 112 1.85 -18.65 16.43
C LYS A 112 2.01 -17.64 15.30
N ASN A 113 2.85 -17.95 14.32
CA ASN A 113 3.04 -17.10 13.15
C ASN A 113 1.74 -16.97 12.36
N HIS A 114 1.06 -18.09 12.07
CA HIS A 114 -0.22 -18.09 11.38
C HIS A 114 -1.30 -17.32 12.13
N GLN A 115 -1.37 -17.49 13.46
CA GLN A 115 -2.31 -16.74 14.31
C GLN A 115 -2.04 -15.23 14.28
N ALA A 116 -0.77 -14.82 14.30
CA ALA A 116 -0.37 -13.41 14.26
C ALA A 116 -0.58 -12.78 12.87
N LEU A 117 -0.38 -13.53 11.79
CA LEU A 117 -0.54 -13.03 10.42
C LEU A 117 -2.00 -12.90 9.99
N SER A 118 -2.91 -13.71 10.53
CA SER A 118 -4.34 -13.68 10.16
C SER A 118 -4.99 -12.28 10.25
N PRO A 119 -4.90 -11.54 11.36
CA PRO A 119 -5.46 -10.18 11.44
C PRO A 119 -4.74 -9.19 10.50
N ILE A 120 -3.45 -9.39 10.24
CA ILE A 120 -2.66 -8.55 9.34
C ILE A 120 -3.09 -8.75 7.89
N GLU A 121 -3.27 -10.00 7.48
CA GLU A 121 -3.78 -10.35 6.16
C GLU A 121 -5.16 -9.71 5.93
N LEU A 122 -6.06 -9.83 6.92
CA LEU A 122 -7.39 -9.22 6.83
C LEU A 122 -7.30 -7.71 6.64
N LYS A 123 -6.46 -7.03 7.44
CA LYS A 123 -6.26 -5.58 7.32
C LYS A 123 -5.62 -5.19 6.00
N CYS A 124 -4.63 -5.94 5.52
CA CYS A 124 -3.96 -5.69 4.24
C CYS A 124 -4.95 -5.81 3.07
N LYS A 125 -5.95 -6.69 3.15
CA LYS A 125 -6.95 -6.88 2.09
C LYS A 125 -8.13 -5.91 2.15
N GLU A 126 -8.27 -5.11 3.21
CA GLU A 126 -9.46 -4.27 3.44
C GLU A 126 -9.63 -3.16 2.39
N GLY A 127 -8.52 -2.58 1.92
CA GLY A 127 -8.53 -1.45 0.99
C GLY A 127 -9.30 -0.25 1.52
N LEU A 128 -10.04 0.42 0.64
CA LEU A 128 -10.88 1.58 0.97
C LEU A 128 -12.34 1.23 1.30
N SER A 129 -12.63 -0.03 1.64
CA SER A 129 -14.01 -0.46 1.93
C SER A 129 -14.66 0.29 3.10
N GLY A 130 -13.88 0.76 4.06
CA GLY A 130 -14.33 1.63 5.15
C GLY A 130 -14.53 3.11 4.77
N SER A 131 -14.31 3.50 3.50
CA SER A 131 -14.42 4.87 3.01
C SER A 131 -15.20 4.94 1.69
N PRO A 132 -16.54 4.76 1.72
CA PRO A 132 -17.37 4.64 0.52
C PRO A 132 -17.25 5.82 -0.47
N ASP A 133 -17.02 7.02 0.07
CA ASP A 133 -16.85 8.25 -0.72
C ASP A 133 -15.54 8.33 -1.51
N LEU A 134 -14.61 7.41 -1.24
CA LEU A 134 -13.29 7.34 -1.86
C LEU A 134 -13.11 6.06 -2.69
N LEU A 135 -14.18 5.29 -2.93
CA LEU A 135 -14.10 4.13 -3.81
C LEU A 135 -13.86 4.56 -5.27
N PHE A 136 -13.17 3.70 -6.01
CA PHE A 136 -13.11 3.80 -7.47
C PHE A 136 -14.46 3.41 -8.04
N ASN A 137 -15.02 4.30 -8.86
CA ASN A 137 -16.36 4.20 -9.40
C ASN A 137 -16.30 4.24 -10.94
N LEU A 138 -17.21 3.52 -11.61
CA LEU A 138 -17.38 3.60 -13.06
C LEU A 138 -17.95 4.96 -13.47
N PRO A 139 -17.73 5.39 -14.72
CA PRO A 139 -18.39 6.58 -15.25
C PRO A 139 -19.92 6.44 -15.15
N GLY A 140 -20.55 7.40 -14.47
CA GLY A 140 -22.00 7.41 -14.25
C GLY A 140 -22.45 6.94 -12.86
N GLU A 141 -21.55 6.34 -12.06
CA GLU A 141 -21.80 6.10 -10.64
C GLU A 141 -21.56 7.38 -9.81
N PRO A 142 -22.15 7.50 -8.61
CA PRO A 142 -21.79 8.56 -7.66
C PRO A 142 -20.28 8.56 -7.40
N ASN A 143 -19.69 9.74 -7.16
CA ASN A 143 -18.26 9.88 -6.85
C ASN A 143 -17.29 9.43 -7.98
N ALA A 144 -17.75 9.22 -9.21
CA ALA A 144 -16.89 8.83 -10.34
C ALA A 144 -15.79 9.87 -10.69
N ASP A 145 -15.95 11.12 -10.26
CA ASP A 145 -14.98 12.20 -10.42
C ASP A 145 -13.83 12.16 -9.39
N LYS A 146 -13.93 11.32 -8.35
CA LYS A 146 -12.98 11.27 -7.22
C LYS A 146 -11.77 10.34 -7.45
N VAL A 147 -11.45 9.96 -8.69
CA VAL A 147 -10.34 9.03 -8.98
C VAL A 147 -9.01 9.46 -8.36
N VAL A 148 -8.69 10.76 -8.40
CA VAL A 148 -7.44 11.28 -7.80
C VAL A 148 -7.46 11.19 -6.26
N PRO A 149 -8.49 11.70 -5.56
CA PRO A 149 -8.67 11.45 -4.12
C PRO A 149 -8.62 9.96 -3.73
N SER A 150 -9.28 9.09 -4.49
CA SER A 150 -9.25 7.63 -4.28
C SER A 150 -7.82 7.07 -4.39
N LEU A 151 -7.03 7.55 -5.35
CA LEU A 151 -5.65 7.11 -5.53
C LEU A 151 -4.75 7.57 -4.38
N ILE A 152 -4.94 8.79 -3.88
CA ILE A 152 -4.21 9.31 -2.71
C ILE A 152 -4.54 8.46 -1.47
N ALA A 153 -5.83 8.24 -1.20
CA ALA A 153 -6.27 7.43 -0.07
C ALA A 153 -5.76 5.98 -0.17
N LEU A 154 -5.79 5.39 -1.36
CA LEU A 154 -5.22 4.07 -1.61
C LEU A 154 -3.72 4.06 -1.33
N SER A 155 -2.99 5.10 -1.77
CA SER A 155 -1.55 5.22 -1.53
C SER A 155 -1.23 5.27 -0.04
N GLU A 156 -1.95 6.09 0.72
CA GLU A 156 -1.81 6.19 2.18
C GLU A 156 -2.11 4.85 2.86
N PHE A 157 -3.19 4.17 2.44
CA PHE A 157 -3.51 2.82 2.90
C PHE A 157 -2.35 1.86 2.63
N MET A 158 -1.85 1.80 1.39
CA MET A 158 -0.76 0.88 1.00
C MET A 158 0.53 1.13 1.80
N ILE A 159 0.86 2.38 2.09
CA ILE A 159 1.99 2.76 2.96
C ILE A 159 1.75 2.26 4.39
N SER A 160 0.56 2.48 4.93
CA SER A 160 0.23 2.11 6.31
C SER A 160 0.35 0.60 6.59
N VAL A 161 0.19 -0.23 5.56
CA VAL A 161 0.26 -1.70 5.62
C VAL A 161 1.51 -2.29 4.93
N GLY A 162 2.45 -1.43 4.48
CA GLY A 162 3.73 -1.86 3.93
C GLY A 162 3.64 -2.63 2.60
N MET A 163 2.72 -2.21 1.73
CA MET A 163 2.47 -2.80 0.40
C MET A 163 2.75 -1.85 -0.76
N GLU A 164 3.10 -0.59 -0.50
CA GLU A 164 3.34 0.42 -1.53
C GLU A 164 4.50 0.07 -2.48
N SER A 165 5.45 -0.74 -2.03
CA SER A 165 6.64 -1.10 -2.80
C SER A 165 6.34 -1.84 -4.11
N VAL A 166 5.25 -2.62 -4.19
CA VAL A 166 4.93 -3.35 -5.43
C VAL A 166 4.43 -2.43 -6.54
N PHE A 167 4.05 -1.20 -6.20
CA PHE A 167 3.63 -0.17 -7.15
C PHE A 167 4.79 0.70 -7.63
N ARG A 168 6.01 0.52 -7.08
CA ARG A 168 7.24 1.18 -7.54
C ARG A 168 7.96 0.30 -8.56
N ILE A 169 7.78 0.66 -9.82
CA ILE A 169 8.32 -0.03 -10.99
C ILE A 169 9.76 0.39 -11.22
N ILE A 170 10.65 -0.58 -11.37
CA ILE A 170 12.04 -0.35 -11.81
C ILE A 170 12.16 -0.82 -13.26
N GLN A 171 12.50 0.10 -14.16
CA GLN A 171 12.69 -0.19 -15.57
C GLN A 171 14.12 -0.65 -15.89
N THR A 172 14.32 -1.17 -17.10
CA THR A 172 15.61 -1.70 -17.55
C THR A 172 16.72 -0.67 -17.66
N ASP A 173 16.37 0.60 -17.83
CA ASP A 173 17.28 1.74 -17.84
C ASP A 173 17.59 2.29 -16.43
N GLY A 174 16.98 1.71 -15.39
CA GLY A 174 17.07 2.14 -14.00
C GLY A 174 16.01 3.17 -13.59
N THR A 175 15.22 3.66 -14.55
CA THR A 175 14.14 4.62 -14.25
C THR A 175 13.16 4.00 -13.27
N GLN A 176 12.88 4.72 -12.18
CA GLN A 176 11.91 4.33 -11.18
C GLN A 176 10.60 5.08 -11.41
N LEU A 177 9.49 4.35 -11.45
CA LEU A 177 8.17 4.91 -11.65
C LEU A 177 7.22 4.42 -10.56
N ASP A 178 6.57 5.35 -9.86
CA ASP A 178 5.57 5.02 -8.85
C ASP A 178 4.16 5.09 -9.47
N MET A 179 3.50 3.95 -9.58
CA MET A 179 2.15 3.85 -10.15
C MET A 179 1.08 4.57 -9.29
N LEU A 180 1.30 4.68 -7.98
CA LEU A 180 0.38 5.37 -7.07
C LEU A 180 0.50 6.89 -7.20
N LEU A 181 1.70 7.41 -7.53
CA LEU A 181 1.93 8.85 -7.69
C LEU A 181 1.75 9.32 -9.14
N GLN A 182 2.21 8.52 -10.11
CA GLN A 182 2.30 8.89 -11.52
C GLN A 182 1.66 7.80 -12.42
N PRO A 183 0.37 7.47 -12.21
CA PRO A 183 -0.31 6.41 -12.96
C PRO A 183 -0.31 6.64 -14.47
N GLY A 184 -0.33 7.90 -14.90
CA GLY A 184 -0.36 8.29 -16.31
C GLY A 184 0.93 8.00 -17.09
N MET A 185 2.03 7.67 -16.40
CA MET A 185 3.31 7.31 -17.02
C MET A 185 3.46 5.80 -17.23
N VAL A 186 2.55 5.00 -16.66
CA VAL A 186 2.57 3.53 -16.81
C VAL A 186 1.88 3.15 -18.12
N SER A 187 2.60 2.50 -19.02
CA SER A 187 2.04 1.89 -20.23
C SER A 187 1.71 0.41 -20.00
N SER A 188 0.92 -0.20 -20.90
CA SER A 188 0.65 -1.65 -20.84
C SER A 188 1.91 -2.50 -21.01
N ASP A 189 2.94 -1.99 -21.68
CA ASP A 189 4.22 -2.68 -21.81
C ASP A 189 5.05 -2.59 -20.53
N ILE A 190 5.04 -1.42 -19.88
CA ILE A 190 5.69 -1.21 -18.58
C ILE A 190 5.04 -2.13 -17.53
N GLU A 191 3.72 -2.12 -17.42
CA GLU A 191 3.00 -2.95 -16.44
C GLU A 191 3.24 -4.45 -16.66
N ARG A 192 3.14 -4.93 -17.91
CA ARG A 192 3.37 -6.34 -18.23
C ARG A 192 4.80 -6.79 -17.96
N THR A 193 5.79 -5.93 -18.24
CA THR A 193 7.20 -6.21 -17.93
C THR A 193 7.41 -6.26 -16.43
N TRP A 194 6.85 -5.29 -15.70
CA TRP A 194 6.91 -5.24 -14.25
C TRP A 194 6.29 -6.48 -13.59
N HIS A 195 5.12 -6.89 -14.05
CA HIS A 195 4.46 -8.11 -13.56
C HIS A 195 5.36 -9.35 -13.75
N LYS A 196 6.03 -9.49 -14.91
CA LYS A 196 6.98 -10.59 -15.15
C LYS A 196 8.23 -10.48 -14.26
N ASP A 197 8.72 -9.28 -14.00
CA ASP A 197 9.89 -9.08 -13.15
C ASP A 197 9.58 -9.43 -11.68
N LEU A 198 8.36 -9.15 -11.23
CA LEU A 198 7.90 -9.50 -9.90
C LEU A 198 7.62 -11.00 -9.71
N THR A 199 7.23 -11.71 -10.77
CA THR A 199 6.74 -13.10 -10.68
C THR A 199 7.69 -14.16 -11.24
N VAL A 200 8.51 -13.81 -12.22
CA VAL A 200 9.34 -14.75 -12.98
C VAL A 200 10.80 -14.33 -13.00
N ASN A 201 11.13 -13.15 -13.52
CA ASN A 201 12.51 -12.79 -13.85
C ASN A 201 13.33 -12.31 -12.65
N GLY A 202 12.66 -11.84 -11.59
CA GLY A 202 13.29 -11.06 -10.53
C GLY A 202 13.46 -9.59 -10.90
N VAL A 203 13.44 -8.73 -9.89
CA VAL A 203 13.54 -7.27 -10.04
C VAL A 203 14.99 -6.85 -10.26
N ILE A 204 15.18 -5.84 -11.11
CA ILE A 204 16.49 -5.27 -11.43
C ILE A 204 17.13 -4.66 -10.18
N LYS A 205 18.43 -4.93 -9.98
CA LYS A 205 19.22 -4.24 -8.96
C LYS A 205 19.65 -2.88 -9.49
N VAL A 206 19.51 -1.86 -8.65
CA VAL A 206 19.98 -0.51 -8.92
C VAL A 206 21.01 -0.09 -7.87
N ASP A 207 21.97 0.74 -8.25
CA ASP A 207 22.93 1.37 -7.32
C ASP A 207 22.29 2.54 -6.56
N ASP A 208 23.05 3.17 -5.65
CA ASP A 208 22.60 4.32 -4.86
C ASP A 208 22.20 5.54 -5.71
N GLN A 209 22.63 5.57 -6.98
CA GLN A 209 22.29 6.60 -7.96
C GLN A 209 21.11 6.18 -8.85
N GLY A 210 20.48 5.03 -8.59
CA GLY A 210 19.35 4.52 -9.35
C GLY A 210 19.70 3.89 -10.70
N ARG A 211 20.98 3.59 -10.96
CA ARG A 211 21.41 3.00 -12.23
C ARG A 211 21.42 1.47 -12.15
N PRO A 212 21.09 0.75 -13.24
CA PRO A 212 21.12 -0.72 -13.23
C PRO A 212 22.53 -1.23 -12.91
N VAL A 213 22.61 -2.16 -11.96
CA VAL A 213 23.85 -2.86 -11.65
C VAL A 213 24.11 -3.87 -12.77
N MET A 214 25.32 -3.89 -13.31
CA MET A 214 25.71 -4.80 -14.38
C MET A 214 26.59 -5.93 -13.82
N ALA A 215 26.24 -7.18 -14.12
CA ALA A 215 27.04 -8.35 -13.80
C ALA A 215 27.22 -9.21 -15.07
N ASN A 216 28.48 -9.55 -15.40
CA ASN A 216 28.82 -10.37 -16.57
C ASN A 216 28.24 -9.85 -17.91
N GLY A 217 28.16 -8.52 -18.08
CA GLY A 217 27.64 -7.90 -19.30
C GLY A 217 26.11 -7.86 -19.41
N ALA A 218 25.38 -8.29 -18.37
CA ALA A 218 23.92 -8.23 -18.29
C ALA A 218 23.46 -7.47 -17.04
N VAL A 219 22.20 -7.03 -17.03
CA VAL A 219 21.58 -6.40 -15.87
C VAL A 219 21.42 -7.42 -14.75
N ASP A 220 21.99 -7.12 -13.58
CA ASP A 220 21.87 -7.94 -12.38
C ASP A 220 20.47 -7.82 -11.77
N ARG A 221 19.95 -8.91 -11.23
CA ARG A 221 18.59 -9.03 -10.71
C ARG A 221 18.58 -9.66 -9.33
N PHE A 222 17.68 -9.20 -8.47
CA PHE A 222 17.37 -9.91 -7.24
C PHE A 222 16.72 -11.25 -7.57
N ALA A 223 17.07 -12.28 -6.81
CA ALA A 223 16.30 -13.52 -6.82
C ALA A 223 14.84 -13.24 -6.41
N GLN A 224 13.95 -14.18 -6.75
CA GLN A 224 12.57 -14.12 -6.30
C GLN A 224 12.51 -14.10 -4.76
N CYS A 225 11.76 -13.15 -4.21
CA CYS A 225 11.62 -13.00 -2.77
C CYS A 225 10.43 -13.84 -2.30
N SER A 226 10.60 -14.58 -1.20
CA SER A 226 9.55 -15.47 -0.66
C SER A 226 8.28 -14.71 -0.25
N TYR A 227 8.40 -13.42 0.00
CA TYR A 227 7.28 -12.55 0.37
C TYR A 227 6.62 -11.87 -0.83
N ASP A 228 7.13 -12.03 -2.05
CA ASP A 228 6.56 -11.38 -3.23
C ASP A 228 5.15 -11.88 -3.52
N ALA A 229 4.91 -13.19 -3.44
CA ALA A 229 3.59 -13.76 -3.76
C ALA A 229 2.47 -13.15 -2.90
N GLN A 230 2.67 -13.05 -1.58
CA GLN A 230 1.71 -12.38 -0.69
C GLN A 230 1.64 -10.87 -0.95
N ASN A 231 2.78 -10.21 -1.18
CA ASN A 231 2.84 -8.79 -1.48
C ASN A 231 2.27 -8.42 -2.85
N LEU A 232 2.02 -9.37 -3.72
CA LEU A 232 1.29 -9.16 -4.96
C LEU A 232 -0.20 -9.44 -4.80
N HIS A 233 -0.54 -10.50 -4.05
CA HIS A 233 -1.91 -10.96 -3.88
C HIS A 233 -2.73 -10.07 -2.93
N TRP A 234 -2.22 -9.75 -1.74
CA TRP A 234 -2.91 -8.92 -0.75
C TRP A 234 -3.30 -7.54 -1.28
N PRO A 235 -2.41 -6.77 -1.94
CA PRO A 235 -2.82 -5.49 -2.51
C PRO A 235 -3.75 -5.67 -3.72
N GLY A 236 -3.74 -6.82 -4.40
CA GLY A 236 -4.73 -7.14 -5.43
C GLY A 236 -6.15 -7.14 -4.88
N GLU A 237 -6.37 -7.85 -3.78
CA GLU A 237 -7.66 -7.84 -3.08
C GLU A 237 -7.98 -6.47 -2.48
N ALA A 238 -7.00 -5.77 -1.90
CA ALA A 238 -7.20 -4.42 -1.36
C ALA A 238 -7.66 -3.42 -2.42
N VAL A 239 -7.07 -3.46 -3.61
CA VAL A 239 -7.48 -2.59 -4.73
C VAL A 239 -8.89 -2.96 -5.20
N LEU A 240 -9.25 -4.24 -5.26
CA LEU A 240 -10.62 -4.67 -5.58
C LEU A 240 -11.62 -4.19 -4.53
N ASN A 241 -11.29 -4.30 -3.25
CA ASN A 241 -12.12 -3.82 -2.13
C ASN A 241 -12.14 -2.28 -2.03
N SER A 242 -11.34 -1.60 -2.86
CA SER A 242 -11.37 -0.15 -3.04
C SER A 242 -12.25 0.29 -4.21
N CYS A 243 -13.03 -0.62 -4.80
CA CYS A 243 -13.93 -0.35 -5.92
C CYS A 243 -15.40 -0.39 -5.49
N SER A 244 -16.27 0.28 -6.25
CA SER A 244 -17.71 0.06 -6.19
C SER A 244 -18.06 -1.41 -6.50
N PRO A 245 -19.20 -1.94 -6.01
CA PRO A 245 -19.62 -3.30 -6.33
C PRO A 245 -19.68 -3.58 -7.83
N THR A 246 -20.17 -2.61 -8.61
CA THR A 246 -20.27 -2.69 -10.07
C THR A 246 -18.89 -2.79 -10.72
N LEU A 247 -17.96 -1.89 -10.35
CA LEU A 247 -16.60 -1.90 -10.88
C LEU A 247 -15.87 -3.18 -10.48
N MET A 248 -16.01 -3.64 -9.24
CA MET A 248 -15.40 -4.89 -8.79
C MET A 248 -15.88 -6.09 -9.62
N GLN A 249 -17.19 -6.19 -9.91
CA GLN A 249 -17.74 -7.27 -10.72
C GLN A 249 -17.19 -7.24 -12.15
N ASP A 250 -17.14 -6.06 -12.76
CA ASP A 250 -16.56 -5.84 -14.09
C ASP A 250 -15.07 -6.24 -14.12
N LEU A 251 -14.27 -5.83 -13.13
CA LEU A 251 -12.86 -6.21 -13.04
C LEU A 251 -12.67 -7.73 -12.90
N LYS A 252 -13.52 -8.41 -12.13
CA LYS A 252 -13.47 -9.87 -11.98
C LYS A 252 -13.77 -10.61 -13.29
N GLN A 253 -14.51 -10.00 -14.21
CA GLN A 253 -14.73 -10.52 -15.57
C GLN A 253 -13.54 -10.24 -16.50
N VAL A 254 -12.94 -9.06 -16.40
CA VAL A 254 -11.76 -8.67 -17.19
C VAL A 254 -10.51 -9.45 -16.77
N ILE A 255 -10.36 -9.72 -15.47
CA ILE A 255 -9.24 -10.46 -14.87
C ILE A 255 -9.80 -11.74 -14.20
N PRO A 256 -10.14 -12.77 -15.00
CA PRO A 256 -10.87 -13.94 -14.49
C PRO A 256 -10.01 -14.81 -13.57
N LYS A 257 -8.71 -14.92 -13.84
CA LYS A 257 -7.79 -15.77 -13.07
C LYS A 257 -7.36 -15.08 -11.79
N LEU A 258 -7.51 -15.76 -10.66
CA LEU A 258 -7.10 -15.24 -9.35
C LEU A 258 -5.59 -14.95 -9.28
N ALA A 259 -4.77 -15.79 -9.92
CA ALA A 259 -3.31 -15.62 -9.96
C ALA A 259 -2.87 -14.32 -10.65
N ASP A 260 -3.68 -13.78 -11.57
CA ASP A 260 -3.37 -12.57 -12.32
C ASP A 260 -3.84 -11.29 -11.58
N ARG A 261 -4.63 -11.44 -10.51
CA ARG A 261 -5.16 -10.32 -9.68
C ARG A 261 -4.10 -9.81 -8.71
N THR A 262 -2.99 -9.34 -9.27
CA THR A 262 -1.93 -8.67 -8.51
C THR A 262 -2.25 -7.19 -8.33
N GLY A 263 -1.84 -6.58 -7.21
CA GLY A 263 -2.07 -5.16 -6.92
C GLY A 263 -1.82 -4.23 -8.11
N PRO A 264 -0.62 -4.24 -8.70
CA PRO A 264 -0.29 -3.40 -9.86
C PRO A 264 -1.18 -3.66 -11.08
N HIS A 265 -1.49 -4.92 -11.39
CA HIS A 265 -2.31 -5.27 -12.55
C HIS A 265 -3.75 -4.81 -12.40
N VAL A 266 -4.35 -5.02 -11.22
CA VAL A 266 -5.71 -4.57 -10.92
C VAL A 266 -5.79 -3.06 -10.96
N LEU A 267 -4.86 -2.35 -10.30
CA LEU A 267 -4.85 -0.88 -10.29
C LEU A 267 -4.67 -0.32 -11.70
N PHE A 268 -3.75 -0.86 -12.48
CA PHE A 268 -3.54 -0.44 -13.86
C PHE A 268 -4.80 -0.64 -14.72
N THR A 269 -5.51 -1.75 -14.53
CA THR A 269 -6.77 -2.03 -15.25
C THR A 269 -7.87 -1.03 -14.88
N ILE A 270 -7.99 -0.70 -13.59
CA ILE A 270 -8.89 0.37 -13.12
C ILE A 270 -8.55 1.68 -13.80
N LEU A 271 -7.28 2.11 -13.72
CA LEU A 271 -6.82 3.38 -14.29
C LEU A 271 -7.12 3.46 -15.79
N LYS A 272 -6.84 2.41 -16.56
CA LYS A 272 -7.21 2.39 -17.99
C LYS A 272 -8.70 2.57 -18.27
N LYS A 273 -9.55 2.10 -17.35
CA LYS A 273 -11.01 2.13 -17.51
C LYS A 273 -11.63 3.46 -17.06
N ILE A 274 -11.20 4.00 -15.92
CA ILE A 274 -11.87 5.15 -15.29
C ILE A 274 -11.02 6.43 -15.29
N TYR A 275 -9.69 6.33 -15.41
CA TYR A 275 -8.82 7.49 -15.44
C TYR A 275 -8.76 8.05 -16.87
N ARG A 276 -9.65 9.00 -17.16
CA ARG A 276 -9.58 9.79 -18.40
C ARG A 276 -8.66 10.99 -18.19
N PRO A 277 -7.56 11.14 -18.95
CA PRO A 277 -6.84 12.40 -18.99
C PRO A 277 -7.80 13.46 -19.53
N SER A 278 -7.86 14.64 -18.90
CA SER A 278 -8.83 15.66 -19.33
C SER A 278 -8.56 16.06 -20.79
N SER A 279 -9.61 16.06 -21.62
CA SER A 279 -9.49 16.40 -23.05
C SER A 279 -8.88 17.79 -23.27
N SER A 280 -9.04 18.71 -22.32
CA SER A 280 -8.40 20.03 -22.31
C SER A 280 -6.89 19.96 -22.09
N LYS A 281 -6.41 19.11 -21.16
CA LYS A 281 -4.97 18.85 -20.97
C LYS A 281 -4.38 18.13 -22.16
N ILE A 282 -5.08 17.14 -22.74
CA ILE A 282 -4.66 16.45 -23.96
C ILE A 282 -4.50 17.45 -25.11
N LYS A 283 -5.51 18.30 -25.37
CA LYS A 283 -5.42 19.35 -26.40
C LYS A 283 -4.29 20.34 -26.13
N SER A 284 -4.10 20.77 -24.87
CA SER A 284 -2.98 21.65 -24.50
C SER A 284 -1.62 21.00 -24.75
N LEU A 285 -1.46 19.73 -24.41
CA LEU A 285 -0.25 18.95 -24.66
C LEU A 285 0.00 18.76 -26.15
N VAL A 286 -1.03 18.41 -26.92
CA VAL A 286 -0.97 18.31 -28.39
C VAL A 286 -0.52 19.64 -29.00
N ASN A 287 -1.15 20.75 -28.63
CA ASN A 287 -0.78 22.08 -29.11
C ASN A 287 0.67 22.45 -28.76
N LYS A 288 1.14 22.11 -27.55
CA LYS A 288 2.54 22.32 -27.14
C LYS A 288 3.51 21.46 -27.98
N LEU A 289 3.14 20.22 -28.27
CA LEU A 289 3.96 19.28 -29.04
C LEU A 289 4.04 19.68 -30.52
N GLU A 290 2.94 20.17 -31.08
CA GLU A 290 2.87 20.75 -32.43
C GLU A 290 3.72 22.03 -32.53
N ALA A 291 3.65 22.93 -31.54
CA ALA A 291 4.48 24.12 -31.49
C ALA A 291 5.99 23.79 -31.42
N LEU A 292 6.38 22.77 -30.65
CA LEU A 292 7.77 22.28 -30.59
C LEU A 292 8.26 21.73 -31.94
N LYS A 293 7.44 20.93 -32.62
CA LYS A 293 7.76 20.44 -33.97
C LYS A 293 7.96 21.58 -34.97
N LEU A 294 7.09 22.59 -34.95
CA LEU A 294 7.18 23.74 -35.84
C LEU A 294 8.44 24.58 -35.57
N THR A 295 8.77 24.81 -34.30
CA THR A 295 9.97 25.56 -33.91
C THR A 295 11.26 24.84 -34.34
N MET A 296 11.31 23.52 -34.19
CA MET A 296 12.45 22.70 -34.60
C MET A 296 12.61 22.69 -36.13
N MET A 297 11.50 22.60 -36.88
CA MET A 297 11.52 22.71 -38.35
C MET A 297 12.00 24.10 -38.81
N HIS A 298 11.59 25.16 -38.11
CA HIS A 298 12.02 26.52 -38.43
C HIS A 298 13.50 26.74 -38.11
N LEU A 299 14.03 26.17 -37.01
CA LEU A 299 15.46 26.22 -36.67
C LEU A 299 16.34 25.45 -37.66
N LEU A 300 15.87 24.31 -38.17
CA LEU A 300 16.56 23.54 -39.22
C LEU A 300 16.50 24.24 -40.59
N SER A 301 15.40 24.93 -40.89
CA SER A 301 15.21 25.73 -42.11
C SER A 301 16.00 27.05 -42.11
N SER A 302 16.20 27.66 -40.94
CA SER A 302 16.87 28.97 -40.78
C SER A 302 18.40 28.89 -40.63
N GLY A 303 19.02 27.72 -40.82
CA GLY A 303 20.47 27.59 -40.95
C GLY A 303 21.29 27.99 -39.70
N LYS A 304 20.66 28.08 -38.53
CA LYS A 304 21.34 28.37 -37.25
C LYS A 304 21.83 27.08 -36.58
N PHE A 305 22.60 26.30 -37.32
CA PHE A 305 23.56 25.36 -36.76
C PHE A 305 24.88 25.62 -37.49
N ARG A 306 25.70 26.48 -36.88
CA ARG A 306 27.15 26.53 -37.08
C ARG A 306 27.79 26.04 -35.80
#